data_AF-A0A7H4PE84-F1
#
_entry.id   AF-A0A7H4PE84-F1
#
_cell.length_a   1.000
_cell.length_b   1.000
_cell.length_c   1.000
_cell.angle_alpha   90.00
_cell.angle_beta   90.00
_cell.angle_gamma   90.00
#
_symmetry.space_group_name_H-M   'P 1'
#
loop_
_entity.id
_entity.type
_entity.pdbx_description
1 polymer ?
#
loop_
_entity_poly.entity_id
_entity_poly.type
_entity_poly.pdbx_seq_one_letter_code
_entity_poly.pdbx_strand_id
1 'polypeptide(L)'
;MTQLLNIDWYRGFIQGKQMVMIGYSDSAKDAGVMAASWAQYQAQDALIKTCEKAGIELTLFHGRGGSIGRGGAPAHAALLSQPPGSLKGGLRVTEQGEMIRFKYGLPEVTISSLSLYTSAILEANLLPPPEPKAQWRDIMAELSDVSCEMYRGYVRENKDFVPYFRSATPEQELGKLPLGSRPAKRRPTGGVESLRAIPWIFAWDAKPPDAASLAGRRRRAAKSR
;
A
#
# COMPACT_ATOMS: atom_id res chain seq x y z
N MET A 1 1.30 -1.58 20.82
CA MET A 1 0.71 -2.90 21.10
C MET A 1 1.17 -3.49 22.42
N THR A 2 2.48 -3.53 22.72
CA THR A 2 3.00 -4.03 24.01
C THR A 2 2.26 -3.44 25.21
N GLN A 3 2.07 -2.12 25.25
CA GLN A 3 1.33 -1.47 26.33
C GLN A 3 -0.12 -1.97 26.46
N LEU A 4 -0.83 -2.14 25.34
CA LEU A 4 -2.21 -2.67 25.36
C LEU A 4 -2.24 -4.12 25.88
N LEU A 5 -1.28 -4.93 25.46
CA LEU A 5 -1.17 -6.33 25.88
C LEU A 5 -0.68 -6.50 27.32
N ASN A 6 -0.23 -5.42 27.99
CA ASN A 6 0.08 -5.39 29.42
C ASN A 6 -1.12 -4.95 30.28
N ILE A 7 -2.26 -4.60 29.68
CA ILE A 7 -3.49 -4.25 30.40
C ILE A 7 -4.35 -5.52 30.50
N ASP A 8 -4.49 -6.08 31.70
CA ASP A 8 -5.23 -7.34 31.93
C ASP A 8 -6.66 -7.29 31.40
N TRP A 9 -7.34 -6.16 31.59
CA TRP A 9 -8.68 -5.94 31.05
C TRP A 9 -8.72 -6.08 29.52
N TYR A 10 -7.75 -5.49 28.82
CA TYR A 10 -7.67 -5.58 27.37
C TYR A 10 -7.34 -7.02 26.92
N ARG A 11 -6.39 -7.68 27.59
CA ARG A 11 -6.05 -9.08 27.31
C ARG A 11 -7.26 -10.00 27.45
N GLY A 12 -8.05 -9.83 28.51
CA GLY A 12 -9.28 -10.59 28.74
C GLY A 12 -10.35 -10.30 27.69
N PHE A 13 -10.48 -9.04 27.27
CA PHE A 13 -11.45 -8.63 26.25
C PHE A 13 -11.16 -9.23 24.88
N ILE A 14 -9.89 -9.27 24.45
CA ILE A 14 -9.53 -9.75 23.10
C ILE A 14 -9.50 -11.28 22.97
N GLN A 15 -9.67 -12.03 24.07
CA GLN A 15 -9.73 -13.50 24.08
C GLN A 15 -8.60 -14.18 23.31
N GLY A 16 -7.37 -13.67 23.47
CA GLY A 16 -6.18 -14.23 22.82
C GLY A 16 -6.04 -13.92 21.33
N LYS A 17 -6.89 -13.08 20.72
CA LYS A 17 -6.86 -12.75 19.29
C LYS A 17 -6.72 -11.26 19.04
N GLN A 18 -5.75 -10.87 18.22
CA GLN A 18 -5.53 -9.47 17.86
C GLN A 18 -5.46 -9.31 16.35
N MET A 19 -6.16 -8.30 15.83
CA MET A 19 -5.99 -7.87 14.44
C MET A 19 -5.32 -6.51 14.39
N VAL A 20 -4.34 -6.34 13.49
CA VAL A 20 -3.68 -5.06 13.24
C VAL A 20 -3.70 -4.78 11.74
N MET A 21 -4.18 -3.60 11.34
CA MET A 21 -4.21 -3.18 9.94
C MET A 21 -2.93 -2.46 9.55
N ILE A 22 -2.34 -2.83 8.41
CA ILE A 22 -1.15 -2.19 7.84
C ILE A 22 -1.55 -1.32 6.64
N GLY A 23 -1.33 -0.01 6.74
CA GLY A 23 -1.67 0.96 5.69
C GLY A 23 -0.50 1.25 4.75
N TYR A 24 -0.48 0.63 3.56
CA TYR A 24 0.58 0.81 2.56
C TYR A 24 0.56 2.18 1.89
N SER A 25 -0.52 2.49 1.18
CA SER A 25 -0.58 3.72 0.38
C SER A 25 -0.48 4.98 1.23
N ASP A 26 -1.07 5.00 2.43
CA ASP A 26 -0.99 6.15 3.33
C ASP A 26 0.43 6.35 3.87
N SER A 27 1.13 5.28 4.26
CA SER A 27 2.53 5.36 4.72
C SER A 27 3.47 5.82 3.59
N ALA A 28 3.27 5.28 2.37
CA ALA A 28 4.05 5.69 1.20
C ALA A 28 3.78 7.15 0.79
N LYS A 29 2.56 7.65 1.00
CA LYS A 29 2.22 9.08 0.80
C LYS A 29 2.88 9.99 1.84
N ASP A 30 3.26 9.44 3.00
CA ASP A 30 3.87 10.21 4.09
C ASP A 30 5.39 10.32 3.95
N ALA A 31 6.04 9.21 3.59
CA ALA A 31 7.49 9.03 3.67
C ALA A 31 8.14 8.47 2.39
N GLY A 32 7.37 8.27 1.31
CA GLY A 32 7.85 7.59 0.11
C GLY A 32 7.83 6.06 0.27
N VAL A 33 7.92 5.35 -0.87
CA VAL A 33 7.70 3.90 -0.92
C VAL A 33 8.76 3.09 -0.19
N MET A 34 10.04 3.49 -0.28
CA MET A 34 11.15 2.72 0.28
C MET A 34 11.13 2.74 1.81
N ALA A 35 11.08 3.94 2.40
CA ALA A 35 10.93 4.12 3.83
C ALA A 35 9.67 3.45 4.38
N ALA A 36 8.53 3.61 3.68
CA ALA A 36 7.29 2.96 4.08
C ALA A 36 7.39 1.43 4.07
N SER A 37 7.95 0.83 3.01
CA SER A 37 8.11 -0.63 2.93
C SER A 37 9.03 -1.17 4.01
N TRP A 38 10.13 -0.48 4.32
CA TRP A 38 11.04 -0.92 5.39
C TRP A 38 10.39 -0.80 6.78
N ALA A 39 9.75 0.33 7.07
CA ALA A 39 9.03 0.54 8.33
C ALA A 39 7.92 -0.51 8.53
N GLN A 40 7.22 -0.90 7.47
CA GLN A 40 6.20 -1.94 7.52
C GLN A 40 6.77 -3.32 7.78
N TYR A 41 7.92 -3.66 7.19
CA TYR A 41 8.59 -4.92 7.47
C TYR A 41 8.97 -4.99 8.95
N GLN A 42 9.64 -3.96 9.47
CA GLN A 42 10.05 -3.89 10.87
C GLN A 42 8.87 -3.91 11.83
N ALA A 43 7.79 -3.17 11.54
CA ALA A 43 6.60 -3.13 12.37
C ALA A 43 5.90 -4.50 12.44
N GLN A 44 5.77 -5.20 11.30
CA GLN A 44 5.19 -6.55 11.27
C GLN A 44 6.05 -7.55 12.06
N ASP A 45 7.37 -7.57 11.84
CA ASP A 45 8.29 -8.43 12.59
C ASP A 45 8.20 -8.18 14.12
N ALA A 46 8.18 -6.91 14.53
CA ALA A 46 8.03 -6.53 15.93
C ALA A 46 6.66 -6.94 16.53
N LEU A 47 5.58 -6.79 15.76
CA LEU A 47 4.24 -7.19 16.19
C LEU A 47 4.13 -8.71 16.36
N ILE A 48 4.66 -9.48 15.41
CA ILE A 48 4.68 -10.94 15.46
C ILE A 48 5.40 -11.39 16.74
N LYS A 49 6.63 -10.90 16.96
CA LYS A 49 7.42 -11.23 18.16
C LYS A 49 6.74 -10.79 19.46
N THR A 50 6.05 -9.64 19.46
CA THR A 50 5.32 -9.15 20.64
C THR A 50 4.11 -10.02 20.95
N CYS A 51 3.33 -10.40 19.94
CA CYS A 51 2.14 -11.23 20.11
C CYS A 51 2.50 -12.68 20.46
N GLU A 52 3.54 -13.25 19.84
CA GLU A 52 4.03 -14.60 20.16
C GLU A 52 4.50 -14.70 21.61
N LYS A 53 5.30 -13.74 22.10
CA LYS A 53 5.69 -13.66 23.51
C LYS A 53 4.51 -13.53 24.46
N ALA A 54 3.43 -12.89 24.02
CA ALA A 54 2.24 -12.63 24.82
C ALA A 54 1.19 -13.76 24.73
N GLY A 55 1.42 -14.81 23.93
CA GLY A 55 0.45 -15.87 23.66
C GLY A 55 -0.80 -15.39 22.91
N ILE A 56 -0.67 -14.38 22.05
CA ILE A 56 -1.76 -13.78 21.28
C ILE A 56 -1.66 -14.20 19.81
N GLU A 57 -2.75 -14.72 19.26
CA GLU A 57 -2.89 -14.99 17.83
C GLU A 57 -3.05 -13.65 17.08
N LEU A 58 -2.07 -13.31 16.24
CA LEU A 58 -2.04 -12.08 15.46
C LEU A 58 -2.53 -12.34 14.03
N THR A 59 -3.54 -11.60 13.59
CA THR A 59 -3.90 -11.47 12.17
C THR A 59 -3.47 -10.10 11.65
N LEU A 60 -2.60 -10.09 10.65
CA LEU A 60 -2.24 -8.88 9.92
C LEU A 60 -3.27 -8.62 8.82
N PHE A 61 -3.93 -7.47 8.90
CA PHE A 61 -4.87 -7.01 7.88
C PHE A 61 -4.16 -6.07 6.91
N HIS A 62 -3.88 -6.54 5.71
CA HIS A 62 -3.22 -5.76 4.68
C HIS A 62 -4.20 -4.79 4.01
N GLY A 63 -3.94 -3.49 4.19
CA GLY A 63 -4.71 -2.42 3.57
C GLY A 63 -4.47 -2.33 2.06
N ARG A 64 -5.11 -1.34 1.44
CA ARG A 64 -4.94 -1.05 0.02
C ARG A 64 -3.50 -0.62 -0.29
N GLY A 65 -2.97 -1.13 -1.40
CA GLY A 65 -1.65 -0.77 -1.91
C GLY A 65 -0.62 -1.87 -1.63
N GLY A 66 0.64 -1.60 -1.93
CA GLY A 66 1.71 -2.59 -1.80
C GLY A 66 1.68 -3.68 -2.88
N SER A 67 2.68 -4.56 -2.85
CA SER A 67 2.84 -5.67 -3.80
C SER A 67 1.76 -6.74 -3.63
N ILE A 68 1.25 -6.95 -2.40
CA ILE A 68 0.23 -7.96 -2.08
C ILE A 68 -1.10 -7.71 -2.82
N GLY A 69 -1.53 -6.44 -2.92
CA GLY A 69 -2.82 -6.08 -3.53
C GLY A 69 -2.90 -6.27 -5.05
N ARG A 70 -1.78 -6.47 -5.75
CA ARG A 70 -1.71 -6.40 -7.23
C ARG A 70 -2.14 -7.69 -7.97
N GLY A 71 -2.34 -8.81 -7.26
CA GLY A 71 -2.81 -10.07 -7.87
C GLY A 71 -1.79 -10.81 -8.72
N GLY A 72 -2.08 -12.09 -9.02
CA GLY A 72 -1.23 -12.96 -9.84
C GLY A 72 0.08 -13.38 -9.17
N ALA A 73 1.07 -13.80 -9.97
CA ALA A 73 2.40 -14.20 -9.50
C ALA A 73 3.14 -13.15 -8.63
N PRO A 74 2.99 -11.83 -8.86
CA PRO A 74 3.54 -10.81 -7.97
C PRO A 74 2.95 -10.85 -6.55
N ALA A 75 1.67 -11.19 -6.40
CA ALA A 75 1.03 -11.29 -5.08
C ALA A 75 1.49 -12.53 -4.31
N HIS A 76 1.69 -13.66 -5.00
CA HIS A 76 2.26 -14.87 -4.41
C HIS A 76 3.64 -14.60 -3.81
N ALA A 77 4.56 -14.06 -4.61
CA ALA A 77 5.91 -13.71 -4.14
C ALA A 77 5.87 -12.65 -3.02
N ALA A 78 4.95 -11.68 -3.10
CA ALA A 78 4.79 -10.68 -2.05
C ALA A 78 4.39 -11.27 -0.70
N LEU A 79 3.52 -12.28 -0.69
CA LEU A 79 3.13 -13.01 0.52
C LEU A 79 4.29 -13.81 1.09
N LEU A 80 5.08 -14.49 0.25
CA LEU A 80 6.27 -15.23 0.67
C LEU A 80 7.38 -14.31 1.21
N SER A 81 7.43 -13.06 0.77
CA SER A 81 8.45 -12.08 1.20
C SER A 81 8.14 -11.37 2.52
N GLN A 82 6.99 -11.63 3.14
CA GLN A 82 6.64 -11.04 4.44
C GLN A 82 7.55 -11.57 5.55
N PRO A 83 7.66 -10.88 6.71
CA PRO A 83 8.36 -11.41 7.87
C PRO A 83 7.91 -12.84 8.24
N PRO A 84 8.81 -13.71 8.73
CA PRO A 84 8.46 -15.04 9.19
C PRO A 84 7.31 -15.01 10.20
N GLY A 85 6.28 -15.83 9.98
CA GLY A 85 5.10 -15.90 10.85
C GLY A 85 3.97 -14.91 10.51
N SER A 86 4.14 -14.03 9.52
CA SER A 86 3.11 -13.04 9.12
C SER A 86 1.76 -13.65 8.73
N LEU A 87 1.73 -14.90 8.25
CA LEU A 87 0.52 -15.58 7.78
C LEU A 87 0.03 -16.70 8.72
N LYS A 88 0.60 -16.83 9.93
CA LYS A 88 0.16 -17.82 10.93
C LYS A 88 -1.31 -17.60 11.33
N GLY A 89 -1.73 -16.35 11.50
CA GLY A 89 -3.12 -15.97 11.80
C GLY A 89 -4.01 -15.79 10.57
N GLY A 90 -3.61 -16.35 9.42
CA GLY A 90 -4.34 -16.29 8.15
C GLY A 90 -4.05 -15.05 7.29
N LEU A 91 -4.54 -15.10 6.05
CA LEU A 91 -4.47 -13.97 5.12
C LEU A 91 -5.75 -13.12 5.20
N ARG A 92 -5.59 -11.84 5.52
CA ARG A 92 -6.64 -10.83 5.35
C ARG A 92 -6.10 -9.67 4.54
N VAL A 93 -6.65 -9.44 3.36
CA VAL A 93 -6.18 -8.41 2.42
C VAL A 93 -7.36 -7.59 1.87
N THR A 94 -7.12 -6.29 1.68
CA THR A 94 -8.05 -5.40 0.99
C THR A 94 -7.89 -5.58 -0.51
N GLU A 95 -8.91 -6.12 -1.17
CA GLU A 95 -8.97 -6.16 -2.63
C GLU A 95 -9.35 -4.79 -3.20
N GLN A 96 -8.55 -4.32 -4.15
CA GLN A 96 -8.78 -3.03 -4.81
C GLN A 96 -9.95 -3.15 -5.78
N GLY A 97 -10.88 -2.18 -5.74
CA GLY A 97 -12.09 -2.19 -6.58
C GLY A 97 -11.76 -2.27 -8.07
N GLU A 98 -10.72 -1.53 -8.48
CA GLU A 98 -10.15 -1.53 -9.83
C GLU A 98 -9.58 -2.90 -10.25
N MET A 99 -9.24 -3.77 -9.29
CA MET A 99 -8.67 -5.10 -9.52
C MET A 99 -9.70 -6.24 -9.48
N ILE A 100 -10.92 -6.00 -8.98
CA ILE A 100 -11.93 -7.05 -8.77
C ILE A 100 -12.22 -7.82 -10.06
N ARG A 101 -12.42 -7.11 -11.18
CA ARG A 101 -12.67 -7.77 -12.47
C ARG A 101 -11.53 -8.71 -12.89
N PHE A 102 -10.28 -8.36 -12.59
CA PHE A 102 -9.11 -9.14 -12.98
C PHE A 102 -8.81 -10.31 -12.06
N LYS A 103 -9.37 -10.34 -10.84
CA LYS A 103 -9.19 -11.43 -9.87
C LYS A 103 -10.41 -12.33 -9.72
N TYR A 104 -11.60 -11.77 -9.95
CA TYR A 104 -12.87 -12.42 -9.63
C TYR A 104 -13.93 -12.23 -10.72
N GLY A 105 -13.58 -11.65 -11.88
CA GLY A 105 -14.54 -11.37 -12.94
C GLY A 105 -15.07 -12.61 -13.66
N LEU A 106 -14.38 -13.75 -13.54
CA LEU A 106 -14.79 -15.05 -14.08
C LEU A 106 -14.53 -16.16 -13.04
N PRO A 107 -15.29 -17.27 -13.05
CA PRO A 107 -15.08 -18.38 -12.13
C PRO A 107 -13.65 -18.95 -12.19
N GLU A 108 -13.08 -19.14 -13.38
CA GLU A 108 -11.74 -19.71 -13.57
C GLU A 108 -10.66 -18.78 -13.00
N VAL A 109 -10.84 -17.46 -13.19
CA VAL A 109 -9.94 -16.43 -12.66
C VAL A 109 -10.03 -16.36 -11.13
N THR A 110 -11.22 -16.59 -10.58
CA THR A 110 -11.45 -16.68 -9.12
C THR A 110 -10.71 -17.87 -8.52
N ILE A 111 -10.86 -19.05 -9.14
CA ILE A 111 -10.16 -20.27 -8.73
C ILE A 111 -8.64 -20.02 -8.76
N SER A 112 -8.13 -19.43 -9.85
CA SER A 112 -6.71 -19.07 -9.97
C SER A 112 -6.23 -18.14 -8.84
N SER A 113 -6.97 -17.06 -8.57
CA SER A 113 -6.62 -16.10 -7.51
C SER A 113 -6.61 -16.74 -6.11
N LEU A 114 -7.62 -17.55 -5.79
CA LEU A 114 -7.70 -18.24 -4.50
C LEU A 114 -6.64 -19.34 -4.37
N SER A 115 -6.31 -20.02 -5.46
CA SER A 115 -5.27 -21.04 -5.49
C SER A 115 -3.90 -20.44 -5.19
N LEU A 116 -3.58 -19.29 -5.79
CA LEU A 116 -2.36 -18.54 -5.52
C LEU A 116 -2.25 -18.06 -4.07
N TYR A 117 -3.34 -17.59 -3.47
CA TYR A 117 -3.33 -17.22 -2.06
C TYR A 117 -3.15 -18.43 -1.15
N THR A 118 -3.85 -19.52 -1.44
CA THR A 118 -3.78 -20.75 -0.64
C THR A 118 -2.37 -21.34 -0.68
N SER A 119 -1.76 -21.44 -1.87
CA SER A 119 -0.38 -21.95 -1.99
C SER A 119 0.61 -21.07 -1.25
N ALA A 120 0.52 -19.74 -1.39
CA ALA A 120 1.42 -18.81 -0.72
C ALA A 120 1.31 -18.87 0.81
N ILE A 121 0.10 -19.03 1.36
CA ILE A 121 -0.10 -19.15 2.81
C ILE A 121 0.54 -20.44 3.34
N LEU A 122 0.31 -21.56 2.65
CA LEU A 122 0.88 -22.86 3.05
C LEU A 122 2.40 -22.82 2.98
N GLU A 123 2.96 -22.33 1.88
CA GLU A 123 4.40 -22.23 1.68
C GLU A 123 5.05 -21.27 2.67
N ALA A 124 4.52 -20.06 2.88
CA ALA A 124 5.09 -19.11 3.84
C ALA A 124 5.08 -19.61 5.29
N ASN A 125 4.09 -20.42 5.67
CA ASN A 125 3.96 -20.95 7.03
C ASN A 125 4.87 -22.18 7.26
N LEU A 126 5.18 -22.95 6.22
CA LEU A 126 6.04 -24.15 6.31
C LEU A 126 7.50 -23.86 5.96
N LEU A 127 7.73 -22.95 5.02
CA LEU A 127 9.03 -22.58 4.45
C LEU A 127 9.21 -21.05 4.54
N PRO A 128 9.31 -20.49 5.76
CA PRO A 128 9.43 -19.05 5.92
C PRO A 128 10.70 -18.50 5.26
N PRO A 129 10.69 -17.24 4.79
CA PRO A 129 11.89 -16.63 4.22
C PRO A 129 12.99 -16.49 5.28
N PRO A 130 14.27 -16.43 4.87
CA PRO A 130 15.36 -16.24 5.81
C PRO A 130 15.27 -14.87 6.49
N GLU A 131 15.68 -14.80 7.76
CA GLU A 131 15.82 -13.51 8.43
C GLU A 131 16.93 -12.66 7.75
N PRO A 132 16.72 -11.35 7.59
CA PRO A 132 17.71 -10.49 6.95
C PRO A 132 18.93 -10.31 7.86
N LYS A 133 20.12 -10.43 7.25
CA LYS A 133 21.43 -10.20 7.90
C LYS A 133 21.51 -8.79 8.47
N ALA A 134 22.26 -8.60 9.55
CA ALA A 134 22.45 -7.29 10.21
C ALA A 134 22.87 -6.19 9.21
N GLN A 135 23.90 -6.45 8.41
CA GLN A 135 24.36 -5.53 7.35
C GLN A 135 23.27 -5.12 6.36
N TRP A 136 22.30 -5.99 6.05
CA TRP A 136 21.19 -5.63 5.15
C TRP A 136 20.18 -4.73 5.86
N ARG A 137 19.98 -4.93 7.16
CA ARG A 137 19.12 -4.05 7.98
C ARG A 137 19.73 -2.65 8.07
N ASP A 138 21.04 -2.55 8.21
CA ASP A 138 21.77 -1.28 8.27
C ASP A 138 21.64 -0.51 6.94
N ILE A 139 21.86 -1.20 5.81
CA ILE A 139 21.67 -0.62 4.47
C ILE A 139 20.21 -0.18 4.27
N MET A 140 19.24 -0.99 4.69
CA MET A 140 17.82 -0.63 4.55
C MET A 140 17.43 0.55 5.44
N ALA A 141 18.07 0.73 6.60
CA ALA A 141 17.88 1.91 7.44
C ALA A 141 18.41 3.16 6.73
N GLU A 142 19.61 3.12 6.18
CA GLU A 142 20.19 4.24 5.41
C GLU A 142 19.31 4.59 4.19
N LEU A 143 18.92 3.58 3.39
CA LEU A 143 18.04 3.79 2.24
C LEU A 143 16.68 4.37 2.64
N SER A 144 16.13 3.92 3.77
CA SER A 144 14.89 4.47 4.32
C SER A 144 15.04 5.96 4.65
N ASP A 145 16.11 6.34 5.36
CA ASP A 145 16.33 7.71 5.79
C ASP A 145 16.55 8.66 4.60
N VAL A 146 17.48 8.32 3.71
CA VAL A 146 17.78 9.13 2.51
C VAL A 146 16.55 9.25 1.61
N SER A 147 15.84 8.15 1.35
CA SER A 147 14.65 8.19 0.48
C SER A 147 13.51 9.01 1.07
N CYS A 148 13.33 8.98 2.39
CA CYS A 148 12.32 9.74 3.10
C CYS A 148 12.62 11.23 3.06
N GLU A 149 13.87 11.61 3.33
CA GLU A 149 14.35 13.00 3.25
C GLU A 149 14.14 13.55 1.84
N MET A 150 14.61 12.86 0.81
CA MET A 150 14.40 13.27 -0.58
C MET A 150 12.90 13.41 -0.92
N TYR A 151 12.07 12.44 -0.52
CA TYR A 151 10.64 12.49 -0.79
C TYR A 151 9.98 13.70 -0.13
N ARG A 152 10.26 13.95 1.15
CA ARG A 152 9.69 15.08 1.90
C ARG A 152 10.25 16.43 1.45
N GLY A 153 11.51 16.48 1.05
CA GLY A 153 12.14 17.65 0.43
C GLY A 153 11.35 18.18 -0.76
N TYR A 154 10.85 17.29 -1.62
CA TYR A 154 9.96 17.69 -2.72
C TYR A 154 8.51 17.87 -2.29
N VAL A 155 7.92 16.89 -1.60
CA VAL A 155 6.46 16.83 -1.42
C VAL A 155 5.96 17.81 -0.35
N ARG A 156 6.79 18.13 0.65
CA ARG A 156 6.44 19.01 1.77
C ARG A 156 7.20 20.33 1.77
N GLU A 157 8.52 20.28 1.58
CA GLU A 157 9.38 21.43 1.83
C GLU A 157 9.48 22.36 0.61
N ASN A 158 9.42 21.79 -0.59
CA ASN A 158 9.42 22.56 -1.83
C ASN A 158 8.08 23.30 -2.01
N LYS A 159 8.13 24.63 -1.89
CA LYS A 159 6.97 25.53 -2.00
C LYS A 159 6.29 25.48 -3.37
N ASP A 160 7.03 25.14 -4.43
CA ASP A 160 6.52 25.08 -5.80
C ASP A 160 5.85 23.74 -6.13
N PHE A 161 5.95 22.75 -5.25
CA PHE A 161 5.42 21.41 -5.49
C PHE A 161 3.90 21.40 -5.62
N VAL A 162 3.17 22.04 -4.70
CA VAL A 162 1.70 22.04 -4.72
C VAL A 162 1.15 22.75 -5.97
N PRO A 163 1.62 23.96 -6.34
CA PRO A 163 1.27 24.57 -7.62
C PRO A 163 1.54 23.65 -8.81
N TYR A 164 2.76 23.11 -8.90
CA TYR A 164 3.14 22.21 -9.99
C TYR A 164 2.24 20.97 -10.06
N PHE A 165 2.01 20.29 -8.94
CA PHE A 165 1.17 19.10 -8.86
C PHE A 165 -0.25 19.37 -9.37
N ARG A 166 -0.86 20.48 -8.96
CA ARG A 166 -2.21 20.87 -9.40
C ARG A 166 -2.28 21.25 -10.87
N SER A 167 -1.18 21.71 -11.47
CA SER A 167 -1.12 22.06 -12.89
C SER A 167 -0.73 20.87 -13.78
N ALA A 168 0.09 19.96 -13.29
CA ALA A 168 0.63 18.82 -14.05
C ALA A 168 -0.26 17.57 -13.99
N THR A 169 -1.21 17.52 -13.04
CA THR A 169 -2.08 16.36 -12.82
C THR A 169 -3.56 16.78 -12.81
N PRO A 170 -4.49 15.88 -13.15
CA PRO A 170 -5.92 16.18 -13.10
C PRO A 170 -6.50 16.11 -11.66
N GLU A 171 -5.72 16.42 -10.61
CA GLU A 171 -6.16 16.30 -9.22
C GLU A 171 -7.45 17.09 -8.93
N GLN A 172 -7.56 18.30 -9.49
CA GLN A 172 -8.70 19.17 -9.26
C GLN A 172 -9.95 18.67 -9.99
N GLU A 173 -9.77 18.14 -11.19
CA GLU A 173 -10.81 17.59 -12.05
C GLU A 173 -11.35 16.29 -11.47
N LEU A 174 -10.47 15.40 -11.00
CA LEU A 174 -10.84 14.14 -10.34
C LEU A 174 -11.72 14.37 -9.10
N GLY A 175 -11.52 15.49 -8.39
CA GLY A 175 -12.35 15.87 -7.25
C GLY A 175 -13.73 16.43 -7.62
N LYS A 176 -13.92 16.91 -8.86
CA LYS A 176 -15.19 17.49 -9.35
C LYS A 176 -16.07 16.46 -10.06
N LEU A 177 -15.46 15.43 -10.65
CA LEU A 177 -16.20 14.39 -11.36
C LEU A 177 -16.88 13.42 -10.38
N PRO A 178 -18.07 12.89 -10.70
CA PRO A 178 -18.79 11.92 -9.87
C PRO A 178 -18.19 10.51 -9.99
N LEU A 179 -16.87 10.37 -9.80
CA LEU A 179 -16.13 9.11 -9.95
C LEU A 179 -16.13 8.25 -8.67
N GLY A 180 -16.36 8.86 -7.50
CA GLY A 180 -16.33 8.17 -6.22
C GLY A 180 -17.27 8.79 -5.20
N SER A 181 -17.67 8.00 -4.20
CA SER A 181 -18.61 8.43 -3.14
C SER A 181 -17.98 9.28 -2.04
N ARG A 182 -16.64 9.40 -2.02
CA ARG A 182 -15.91 10.09 -0.94
C ARG A 182 -15.23 11.36 -1.45
N PRO A 183 -15.18 12.43 -0.64
CA PRO A 183 -14.45 13.64 -0.98
C PRO A 183 -12.94 13.37 -1.07
N ALA A 184 -12.28 13.98 -2.07
CA ALA A 184 -10.86 13.78 -2.34
C ALA A 184 -9.94 14.26 -1.19
N LYS A 185 -10.35 15.29 -0.46
CA LYS A 185 -9.59 15.87 0.68
C LYS A 185 -10.30 15.65 2.00
N ARG A 186 -9.52 15.58 3.08
CA ARG A 186 -10.03 15.66 4.46
C ARG A 186 -10.35 17.09 4.88
N ARG A 187 -9.60 18.08 4.36
CA ARG A 187 -9.81 19.52 4.57
C ARG A 187 -9.68 20.27 3.24
N PRO A 188 -10.62 21.14 2.84
CA PRO A 188 -10.60 21.80 1.53
C PRO A 188 -9.38 22.68 1.26
N THR A 189 -8.84 23.32 2.30
CA THR A 189 -7.76 24.33 2.21
C THR A 189 -6.35 23.78 2.47
N GLY A 190 -6.19 22.48 2.69
CA GLY A 190 -4.90 21.90 3.06
C GLY A 190 -3.96 21.62 1.88
N GLY A 191 -2.68 21.41 2.21
CA GLY A 191 -1.64 20.94 1.30
C GLY A 191 -1.77 19.45 0.96
N VAL A 192 -0.67 18.83 0.53
CA VAL A 192 -0.62 17.39 0.15
C VAL A 192 -1.00 16.48 1.32
N GLU A 193 -0.82 16.92 2.57
CA GLU A 193 -1.21 16.17 3.76
C GLU A 193 -2.73 15.99 3.88
N SER A 194 -3.50 16.93 3.32
CA SER A 194 -4.96 16.87 3.35
C SER A 194 -5.57 15.94 2.28
N LEU A 195 -4.77 15.58 1.26
CA LEU A 195 -5.19 14.71 0.18
C LEU A 195 -5.18 13.25 0.63
N ARG A 196 -6.25 12.52 0.34
CA ARG A 196 -6.31 11.07 0.60
C ARG A 196 -5.36 10.31 -0.34
N ALA A 197 -4.88 9.15 0.10
CA ALA A 197 -3.96 8.32 -0.70
C ALA A 197 -4.52 7.92 -2.08
N ILE A 198 -5.84 7.73 -2.20
CA ILE A 198 -6.47 7.35 -3.47
C ILE A 198 -6.35 8.47 -4.52
N PRO A 199 -6.88 9.69 -4.29
CA PRO A 199 -6.65 10.84 -5.18
C PRO A 199 -5.17 11.12 -5.45
N TRP A 200 -4.29 10.96 -4.46
CA TRP A 200 -2.85 11.15 -4.66
C TRP A 200 -2.29 10.23 -5.74
N ILE A 201 -2.51 8.93 -5.62
CA ILE A 201 -2.01 7.93 -6.59
C ILE A 201 -2.67 8.15 -7.95
N PHE A 202 -3.99 8.30 -7.97
CA PHE A 202 -4.73 8.47 -9.22
C PHE A 202 -4.34 9.74 -9.99
N ALA A 203 -4.05 10.84 -9.31
CA ALA A 203 -3.60 12.06 -9.98
C ALA A 203 -2.26 11.86 -10.72
N TRP A 204 -1.33 11.11 -10.11
CA TRP A 204 -0.05 10.79 -10.75
C TRP A 204 -0.16 9.73 -11.85
N ASP A 205 -1.06 8.76 -11.71
CA ASP A 205 -1.30 7.72 -12.74
C ASP A 205 -2.02 8.29 -13.97
N ALA A 206 -2.94 9.24 -13.76
CA ALA A 206 -3.76 9.84 -14.81
C ALA A 206 -3.06 10.99 -15.56
N LYS A 207 -1.72 10.94 -15.70
CA LYS A 207 -0.97 12.00 -16.39
C LYS A 207 -1.65 12.38 -17.72
N PRO A 208 -1.79 13.69 -18.01
CA PRO A 208 -2.31 14.11 -19.29
C PRO A 208 -1.47 13.48 -20.41
N PRO A 209 -2.10 13.04 -21.52
CA PRO A 209 -1.34 12.62 -22.68
C PRO A 209 -0.37 13.74 -23.06
N ASP A 210 0.89 13.41 -23.35
CA ASP A 210 1.87 14.39 -23.84
C ASP A 210 1.23 15.29 -24.90
N ALA A 211 1.51 16.59 -24.88
CA ALA A 211 0.96 17.54 -25.85
C ALA A 211 1.23 17.09 -27.30
N ALA A 212 2.32 16.33 -27.53
CA ALA A 212 2.64 15.67 -28.79
C ALA A 212 1.58 14.63 -29.24
N SER A 213 1.01 13.86 -28.31
CA SER A 213 -0.02 12.84 -28.59
C SER A 213 -1.38 13.45 -28.95
N LEU A 214 -1.72 14.61 -28.39
CA LEU A 214 -2.93 15.37 -28.71
C LEU A 214 -2.77 16.12 -30.05
N ALA A 215 -1.58 16.65 -30.34
CA ALA A 215 -1.26 17.28 -31.63
C ALA A 215 -1.32 16.27 -32.80
N GLY A 216 -0.89 15.02 -32.58
CA GLY A 216 -0.97 13.95 -33.58
C GLY A 216 -2.40 13.54 -33.94
N ARG A 217 -3.36 13.60 -32.99
CA ARG A 217 -4.77 13.27 -33.25
C ARG A 217 -5.51 14.38 -34.00
N ARG A 218 -5.19 15.66 -33.74
CA ARG A 218 -5.79 16.79 -34.48
C ARG A 218 -5.39 16.84 -35.95
N ARG A 219 -4.18 16.39 -36.32
CA ARG A 219 -3.75 16.34 -37.73
C ARG A 219 -4.44 15.26 -38.58
N ARG A 220 -4.99 14.19 -37.98
CA ARG A 220 -5.74 13.16 -38.74
C ARG A 220 -7.17 13.58 -39.06
N ALA A 221 -7.81 14.38 -38.21
CA ALA A 221 -9.18 14.87 -38.46
C ALA A 221 -9.26 15.98 -39.53
N ALA A 222 -8.15 16.66 -39.82
CA ALA A 222 -8.10 17.73 -40.82
C ALA A 222 -7.70 17.26 -42.24
N LYS A 223 -7.38 15.96 -42.42
CA LYS A 223 -7.04 15.37 -43.74
C LYS A 223 -8.17 14.53 -44.35
N SER A 224 -9.36 14.52 -43.74
CA SER A 224 -10.53 13.76 -44.22
C SER A 224 -11.73 14.67 -44.51
N ARG A 225 -11.49 15.86 -45.05
CA ARG A 225 -12.50 16.70 -45.70
C ARG A 225 -11.95 17.19 -47.03
#